data_AF-A0A3M3B8Y8-F1
#
_entry.id   AF-A0A3M3B8Y8-F1
#
_cell.length_a   1.000
_cell.length_b   1.000
_cell.length_c   1.000
_cell.angle_alpha   90.00
_cell.angle_beta   90.00
_cell.angle_gamma   90.00
#
_symmetry.space_group_name_H-M   'P 1'
#
loop_
_entity.id
_entity.type
_entity.pdbx_description
1 polymer ?
#
loop_
_entity_poly.entity_id
_entity_poly.type
_entity_poly.pdbx_seq_one_letter_code
_entity_poly.pdbx_strand_id
1 'polypeptide(L)'
;STTNPSLLLKAASSESNDQMLADAFSGAKGDIGLACDRFAVAIGQEILKVVPGRVSTEVDARLSFDTDALIERSERIIGLYDTAGISRDRVLIKLAATWEGIRAAEKLEKDGIQTNLTLLFSFAQAVACAEAGVFLISPFVGRIYD
;
A
#
# COMPACT_ATOMS: atom_id res chain seq x y z
N SER A 1 -4.64 9.78 4.64
CA SER A 1 -3.96 9.08 5.74
C SER A 1 -3.09 7.97 5.15
N THR A 2 -2.01 7.56 5.82
CA THR A 2 -1.07 6.54 5.33
C THR A 2 -0.97 5.38 6.31
N THR A 3 -1.17 4.15 5.85
CA THR A 3 -0.72 2.96 6.56
C THR A 3 0.66 2.53 6.02
N ASN A 4 1.43 1.88 6.88
CA ASN A 4 2.69 1.22 6.52
C ASN A 4 2.83 -0.04 7.41
N PRO A 5 3.77 -0.96 7.13
CA PRO A 5 3.89 -2.20 7.88
C PRO A 5 4.03 -2.00 9.39
N SER A 6 4.78 -0.98 9.83
CA SER A 6 4.96 -0.68 11.25
C SER A 6 3.68 -0.22 11.94
N LEU A 7 2.87 0.62 11.28
CA LEU A 7 1.58 1.07 11.79
C LEU A 7 0.56 -0.08 11.84
N LEU A 8 0.58 -0.97 10.84
CA LEU A 8 -0.25 -2.16 10.83
C LEU A 8 0.12 -3.12 11.96
N LEU A 9 1.41 -3.34 12.21
CA LEU A 9 1.87 -4.16 13.33
C LEU A 9 1.42 -3.60 14.68
N LYS A 10 1.51 -2.28 14.85
CA LYS A 10 1.00 -1.61 16.06
C LYS A 10 -0.51 -1.75 16.19
N ALA A 11 -1.26 -1.63 15.09
CA ALA A 11 -2.70 -1.82 15.08
C ALA A 11 -3.09 -3.27 15.42
N ALA A 12 -2.35 -4.27 14.91
CA ALA A 12 -2.58 -5.68 15.20
C ALA A 12 -2.31 -6.05 16.67
N SER A 13 -1.51 -5.25 17.37
CA SER A 13 -1.21 -5.46 18.79
C SER A 13 -2.25 -4.83 19.73
N SER A 14 -3.29 -4.21 19.19
CA SER A 14 -4.34 -3.54 19.97
C SER A 14 -5.57 -4.43 20.07
N GLU A 15 -6.02 -4.68 21.30
CA GLU A 15 -7.20 -5.52 21.59
C GLU A 15 -8.48 -5.06 20.86
N SER A 16 -8.59 -3.75 20.55
CA SER A 16 -9.73 -3.22 19.81
C SER A 16 -9.83 -3.76 18.37
N ASN A 17 -8.75 -4.37 17.84
CA ASN A 17 -8.68 -4.91 16.49
C ASN A 17 -8.66 -6.45 16.46
N ASP A 18 -8.79 -7.13 17.60
CA ASP A 18 -8.68 -8.59 17.68
C ASP A 18 -9.66 -9.32 16.76
N GLN A 19 -10.92 -8.87 16.74
CA GLN A 19 -11.93 -9.47 15.87
C GLN A 19 -11.58 -9.27 14.39
N MET A 20 -11.11 -8.08 14.02
CA MET A 20 -10.71 -7.77 12.64
C MET A 20 -9.51 -8.62 12.21
N LEU A 21 -8.56 -8.84 13.12
CA LEU A 21 -7.41 -9.70 12.89
C LEU A 21 -7.86 -11.16 12.73
N ALA A 22 -8.75 -11.66 13.59
CA ALA A 22 -9.31 -13.00 13.50
C ALA A 22 -10.06 -13.24 12.17
N ASP A 23 -10.88 -12.27 11.74
CA ASP A 23 -11.62 -12.33 10.48
C ASP A 23 -10.68 -12.32 9.26
N ALA A 24 -9.59 -11.55 9.33
CA ALA A 24 -8.55 -11.53 8.30
C ALA A 24 -7.87 -12.89 8.17
N PHE A 25 -7.48 -13.52 9.29
CA PHE A 25 -6.90 -14.87 9.31
C PHE A 25 -7.86 -15.95 8.82
N SER A 26 -9.09 -15.95 9.33
CA SER A 26 -10.13 -16.92 8.96
C SER A 26 -10.42 -16.87 7.45
N GLY A 27 -10.57 -15.67 6.90
CA GLY A 27 -10.82 -15.46 5.48
C GLY A 27 -9.65 -15.80 4.56
N ALA A 28 -8.44 -15.99 5.10
CA ALA A 28 -7.24 -16.28 4.33
C ALA A 28 -6.94 -17.79 4.21
N LYS A 29 -7.67 -18.66 4.92
CA LYS A 29 -7.56 -20.13 4.82
C LYS A 29 -6.11 -20.68 4.91
N GLY A 30 -5.27 -20.04 5.74
CA GLY A 30 -3.87 -20.43 5.96
C GLY A 30 -2.83 -19.68 5.12
N ASP A 31 -3.23 -18.86 4.15
CA ASP A 31 -2.31 -17.96 3.44
C ASP A 31 -2.01 -16.72 4.31
N ILE A 32 -0.81 -16.68 4.88
CA ILE A 32 -0.39 -15.57 5.73
C ILE A 32 -0.26 -14.26 4.95
N GLY A 33 0.18 -14.31 3.69
CA GLY A 33 0.29 -13.12 2.85
C GLY A 33 -1.08 -12.50 2.59
N LEU A 34 -2.09 -13.34 2.34
CA LEU A 34 -3.47 -12.90 2.18
C LEU A 34 -4.07 -12.44 3.52
N ALA A 35 -3.76 -13.08 4.64
CA ALA A 35 -4.21 -12.63 5.96
C ALA A 35 -3.72 -11.20 6.26
N CYS A 36 -2.44 -10.92 5.98
CA CYS A 36 -1.87 -9.58 6.12
C CYS A 36 -2.61 -8.55 5.24
N ASP A 37 -3.07 -8.93 4.05
CA ASP A 37 -3.82 -8.01 3.17
C ASP A 37 -5.19 -7.71 3.64
N ARG A 38 -5.91 -8.76 4.01
CA ARG A 38 -7.26 -8.61 4.53
C ARG A 38 -7.22 -7.70 5.76
N PHE A 39 -6.22 -7.87 6.61
CA PHE A 39 -6.02 -7.00 7.76
C PHE A 39 -5.66 -5.56 7.36
N ALA A 40 -4.71 -5.36 6.44
CA ALA A 40 -4.33 -4.04 5.95
C ALA A 40 -5.51 -3.27 5.33
N VAL A 41 -6.32 -3.96 4.53
CA VAL A 41 -7.53 -3.42 3.89
C VAL A 41 -8.62 -3.14 4.91
N ALA A 42 -8.80 -3.99 5.92
CA ALA A 42 -9.75 -3.75 6.99
C ALA A 42 -9.40 -2.50 7.81
N ILE A 43 -8.13 -2.32 8.18
CA ILE A 43 -7.66 -1.09 8.82
C ILE A 43 -7.86 0.12 7.89
N GLY A 44 -7.57 -0.03 6.59
CA GLY A 44 -7.80 1.02 5.61
C GLY A 44 -9.27 1.45 5.52
N GLN A 45 -10.21 0.51 5.58
CA GLN A 45 -11.64 0.80 5.62
C GLN A 45 -12.02 1.63 6.85
N GLU A 46 -11.54 1.28 8.05
CA GLU A 46 -11.81 2.07 9.27
C GLU A 46 -11.27 3.50 9.16
N ILE A 47 -10.08 3.66 8.58
CA ILE A 47 -9.50 4.98 8.33
C ILE A 47 -10.39 5.78 7.36
N LEU A 48 -10.88 5.16 6.29
CA LEU A 48 -11.71 5.82 5.28
C LEU A 48 -13.09 6.27 5.80
N LYS A 49 -13.58 5.69 6.90
CA LYS A 49 -14.80 6.17 7.58
C LYS A 49 -14.61 7.52 8.27
N VAL A 50 -13.38 7.85 8.69
CA VAL A 50 -13.08 9.06 9.46
C VAL A 50 -12.33 10.12 8.67
N VAL A 51 -11.82 9.81 7.48
CA VAL A 51 -11.15 10.79 6.59
C VAL A 51 -11.93 10.99 5.30
N PRO A 52 -12.09 12.23 4.81
CA PRO A 52 -12.76 12.51 3.54
C PRO A 52 -11.88 12.17 2.32
N GLY A 53 -10.56 12.10 2.52
CA GLY A 53 -9.58 11.85 1.46
C GLY A 53 -9.26 10.36 1.27
N ARG A 54 -8.00 10.10 0.91
CA ARG A 54 -7.50 8.76 0.55
C ARG A 54 -6.80 8.05 1.70
N VAL A 55 -6.69 6.73 1.58
CA VAL A 55 -5.76 5.89 2.35
C VAL A 55 -4.66 5.35 1.45
N SER A 56 -3.40 5.44 1.88
CA SER A 56 -2.31 4.69 1.25
C SER A 56 -2.13 3.35 1.94
N THR A 57 -2.14 2.25 1.18
CA THR A 57 -1.88 0.88 1.68
C THR A 57 -0.58 0.38 1.08
N GLU A 58 0.39 0.04 1.93
CA GLU A 58 1.74 -0.35 1.51
C GLU A 58 1.82 -1.83 1.17
N VAL A 59 2.42 -2.12 0.01
CA VAL A 59 2.75 -3.49 -0.40
C VAL A 59 3.96 -3.98 0.40
N ASP A 60 4.04 -5.30 0.59
CA ASP A 60 5.13 -5.92 1.33
C ASP A 60 6.51 -5.52 0.77
N ALA A 61 7.32 -4.89 1.61
CA ALA A 61 8.64 -4.39 1.24
C ALA A 61 9.60 -5.50 0.77
N ARG A 62 9.35 -6.77 1.11
CA ARG A 62 10.14 -7.92 0.62
C ARG A 62 10.04 -8.10 -0.90
N LEU A 63 8.99 -7.57 -1.52
CA LEU A 63 8.76 -7.61 -2.95
C LEU A 63 9.40 -6.43 -3.70
N SER A 64 10.08 -5.51 -3.02
CA SER A 64 10.54 -4.23 -3.61
C SER A 64 11.45 -4.36 -4.84
N PHE A 65 11.99 -5.54 -5.12
CA PHE A 65 12.89 -5.81 -6.25
C PHE A 65 12.30 -6.82 -7.25
N ASP A 66 10.98 -7.02 -7.22
CA ASP A 66 10.26 -7.89 -8.14
C ASP A 66 9.05 -7.12 -8.71
N THR A 67 9.16 -6.69 -9.96
CA THR A 67 8.14 -5.83 -10.60
C THR A 67 6.80 -6.55 -10.72
N ASP A 68 6.82 -7.81 -11.16
CA ASP A 68 5.60 -8.58 -11.42
C ASP A 68 4.91 -8.93 -10.10
N ALA A 69 5.68 -9.33 -9.08
CA ALA A 69 5.14 -9.59 -7.76
C ALA A 69 4.53 -8.33 -7.14
N LEU A 70 5.12 -7.14 -7.32
CA LEU A 70 4.53 -5.89 -6.86
C LEU A 70 3.20 -5.60 -7.56
N ILE A 71 3.10 -5.82 -8.87
CA ILE A 71 1.87 -5.60 -9.64
C ILE A 71 0.77 -6.56 -9.17
N GLU A 72 1.03 -7.87 -9.17
CA GLU A 72 0.05 -8.89 -8.74
C GLU A 72 -0.47 -8.58 -7.34
N ARG A 73 0.46 -8.20 -6.46
CA ARG A 73 0.15 -7.92 -5.07
C ARG A 73 -0.66 -6.64 -4.88
N SER A 74 -0.42 -5.64 -5.72
CA SER A 74 -1.17 -4.37 -5.74
C SER A 74 -2.59 -4.58 -6.24
N GLU A 75 -2.75 -5.30 -7.36
CA GLU A 75 -4.04 -5.67 -7.92
C GLU A 75 -4.88 -6.47 -6.91
N ARG A 76 -4.24 -7.38 -6.17
CA ARG A 76 -4.90 -8.13 -5.11
C ARG A 76 -5.47 -7.23 -4.01
N ILE A 77 -4.71 -6.27 -3.48
CA ILE A 77 -5.27 -5.41 -2.41
C ILE A 77 -6.36 -4.49 -2.98
N ILE A 78 -6.22 -4.01 -4.22
CA ILE A 78 -7.29 -3.24 -4.90
C ILE A 78 -8.56 -4.09 -5.03
N GLY A 79 -8.45 -5.36 -5.44
CA GLY A 79 -9.59 -6.27 -5.52
C GLY A 79 -10.27 -6.49 -4.16
N LEU A 80 -9.51 -6.50 -3.06
CA LEU A 80 -10.06 -6.56 -1.71
C LEU A 80 -10.81 -5.27 -1.33
N TYR A 81 -10.31 -4.10 -1.70
CA TYR A 81 -11.02 -2.83 -1.53
C TYR A 81 -12.30 -2.76 -2.40
N ASP A 82 -12.22 -3.22 -3.65
CA ASP A 82 -13.37 -3.30 -4.56
C ASP A 82 -14.46 -4.20 -3.95
N THR A 83 -14.08 -5.36 -3.39
CA THR A 83 -15.00 -6.29 -2.71
C THR A 83 -15.64 -5.66 -1.46
N ALA A 84 -14.92 -4.75 -0.79
CA ALA A 84 -15.42 -4.00 0.35
C ALA A 84 -16.28 -2.77 -0.04
N GLY A 85 -16.52 -2.55 -1.34
CA GLY A 85 -17.29 -1.41 -1.83
C GLY A 85 -16.56 -0.07 -1.73
N ILE A 86 -15.23 -0.09 -1.60
CA ILE A 86 -14.41 1.12 -1.56
C ILE A 86 -13.96 1.47 -2.98
N SER A 87 -14.32 2.67 -3.42
CA SER A 87 -13.91 3.17 -4.73
C SER A 87 -12.40 3.38 -4.81
N ARG A 88 -11.80 3.03 -5.96
CA ARG A 88 -10.34 3.08 -6.19
C ARG A 88 -9.76 4.48 -6.04
N ASP A 89 -10.52 5.54 -6.29
CA ASP A 89 -10.07 6.93 -6.10
C ASP A 89 -9.80 7.29 -4.62
N ARG A 90 -10.27 6.46 -3.68
CA ARG A 90 -10.03 6.58 -2.24
C ARG A 90 -8.76 5.82 -1.79
N VAL A 91 -8.10 5.07 -2.66
CA VAL A 91 -6.98 4.20 -2.32
C VAL A 91 -5.74 4.58 -3.14
N LEU A 92 -4.59 4.64 -2.46
CA LEU A 92 -3.28 4.71 -3.11
C LEU A 92 -2.48 3.46 -2.76
N ILE A 93 -1.94 2.77 -3.76
CA ILE A 93 -0.99 1.68 -3.54
C ILE A 93 0.38 2.25 -3.28
N LYS A 94 0.94 1.93 -2.11
CA LYS A 94 2.22 2.48 -1.68
C LYS A 94 3.35 1.48 -1.92
N LEU A 95 4.36 1.91 -2.69
CA LEU A 95 5.48 1.09 -3.14
C LEU A 95 6.81 1.78 -2.80
N ALA A 96 7.86 1.02 -2.52
CA ALA A 96 9.20 1.57 -2.39
C ALA A 96 9.69 2.11 -3.74
N ALA A 97 10.36 3.26 -3.74
CA ALA A 97 10.91 3.90 -4.94
C ALA A 97 12.23 3.25 -5.41
N THR A 98 12.26 1.92 -5.50
CA THR A 98 13.26 1.16 -6.25
C THR A 98 12.98 1.29 -7.75
N TRP A 99 13.89 0.82 -8.60
CA TRP A 99 13.65 0.84 -10.05
C TRP A 99 12.41 -0.01 -10.41
N GLU A 100 12.35 -1.22 -9.84
CA GLU A 100 11.25 -2.18 -10.01
C GLU A 100 9.93 -1.61 -9.47
N GLY A 101 9.96 -0.95 -8.31
CA GLY A 101 8.78 -0.29 -7.75
C GLY A 101 8.26 0.85 -8.62
N ILE A 102 9.15 1.63 -9.23
CA ILE A 102 8.77 2.70 -10.17
C ILE A 102 8.19 2.11 -11.46
N ARG A 103 8.76 1.02 -12.00
CA ARG A 103 8.22 0.34 -13.19
C ARG A 103 6.86 -0.30 -12.91
N ALA A 104 6.69 -0.92 -11.73
CA ALA A 104 5.41 -1.45 -11.30
C ALA A 104 4.36 -0.33 -11.20
N ALA A 105 4.73 0.81 -10.59
CA ALA A 105 3.85 1.97 -10.50
C ALA A 105 3.44 2.52 -11.87
N GLU A 106 4.38 2.63 -12.82
CA GLU A 106 4.08 3.09 -14.18
C GLU A 106 2.99 2.23 -14.84
N LYS A 107 3.06 0.90 -14.66
CA LYS A 107 2.05 -0.03 -15.18
C LYS A 107 0.71 0.13 -14.46
N LEU A 108 0.73 0.16 -13.13
CA LEU A 108 -0.47 0.31 -12.30
C LEU A 108 -1.24 1.59 -12.61
N GLU A 109 -0.55 2.72 -12.78
CA GLU A 109 -1.18 4.01 -13.13
C GLU A 109 -1.86 3.95 -14.51
N LYS A 110 -1.23 3.30 -15.50
CA LYS A 110 -1.83 3.06 -16.83
C LYS A 110 -3.10 2.19 -16.74
N ASP A 111 -3.16 1.31 -15.75
CA ASP A 111 -4.31 0.45 -15.46
C ASP A 111 -5.33 1.10 -14.50
N GLY A 112 -5.15 2.39 -14.17
CA GLY A 112 -6.07 3.17 -13.34
C GLY A 112 -5.95 2.90 -11.83
N ILE A 113 -4.84 2.32 -11.37
CA ILE A 113 -4.52 2.11 -9.97
C ILE A 113 -3.52 3.19 -9.52
N GLN A 114 -4.00 4.14 -8.73
CA GLN A 114 -3.18 5.25 -8.26
C GLN A 114 -2.15 4.81 -7.22
N THR A 115 -0.94 5.33 -7.32
CA THR A 115 0.21 4.93 -6.51
C THR A 115 0.80 6.05 -5.66
N ASN A 116 1.50 5.65 -4.60
CA ASN A 116 2.28 6.51 -3.71
C ASN A 116 3.71 5.93 -3.59
N LEU A 117 4.69 6.58 -4.21
CA LEU A 117 6.08 6.09 -4.18
C LEU A 117 6.79 6.64 -2.93
N THR A 118 7.20 5.72 -2.05
CA THR A 118 7.80 6.01 -0.74
C THR A 118 9.28 5.64 -0.72
N LEU A 119 10.00 5.94 0.38
CA LEU A 119 11.45 5.66 0.50
C LEU A 119 12.24 6.34 -0.64
N LEU A 120 11.82 7.56 -0.98
CA LEU A 120 12.42 8.40 -1.99
C LEU A 120 13.41 9.36 -1.32
N PHE A 121 14.69 9.24 -1.68
CA PHE A 121 15.81 9.97 -1.06
C PHE A 121 16.66 10.74 -2.07
N SER A 122 16.68 10.31 -3.33
CA SER A 122 17.53 10.90 -4.37
C SER A 122 16.73 11.66 -5.42
N PHE A 123 17.38 12.63 -6.06
CA PHE A 123 16.81 13.34 -7.20
C PHE A 123 16.53 12.39 -8.38
N ALA A 124 17.38 11.39 -8.58
CA ALA A 124 17.18 10.37 -9.62
C ALA A 124 15.86 9.61 -9.43
N GLN A 125 15.52 9.22 -8.19
CA GLN A 125 14.22 8.61 -7.91
C GLN A 125 13.06 9.58 -8.16
N ALA A 126 13.21 10.87 -7.79
CA ALA A 126 12.19 11.89 -8.05
C ALA A 126 11.87 12.06 -9.53
N VAL A 127 12.92 12.20 -10.36
CA VAL A 127 12.78 12.32 -11.81
C VAL A 127 12.15 11.06 -12.40
N ALA A 128 12.63 9.87 -12.02
CA ALA A 128 12.09 8.61 -12.52
C ALA A 128 10.62 8.41 -12.14
N CYS A 129 10.20 8.80 -10.94
CA CYS A 129 8.79 8.79 -10.53
C CYS A 129 7.95 9.77 -11.37
N ALA A 130 8.46 10.98 -11.62
CA ALA A 130 7.76 11.98 -12.42
C ALA A 130 7.57 11.51 -13.87
N GLU A 131 8.62 10.93 -14.47
CA GLU A 131 8.57 10.38 -15.83
C GLU A 131 7.63 9.16 -15.94
N ALA A 132 7.54 8.35 -14.89
CA ALA A 132 6.61 7.23 -14.80
C ALA A 132 5.15 7.68 -14.60
N GLY A 133 4.88 8.97 -14.37
CA GLY A 133 3.53 9.50 -14.22
C GLY A 133 2.81 9.06 -12.95
N VAL A 134 3.55 8.79 -11.87
CA VAL A 134 2.97 8.34 -10.60
C VAL A 134 2.11 9.42 -9.96
N PHE A 135 1.01 9.04 -9.32
CA PHE A 135 0.05 9.98 -8.75
C PHE A 135 0.64 10.81 -7.60
N LEU A 136 1.43 10.19 -6.73
CA LEU A 136 2.02 10.84 -5.57
C LEU A 136 3.41 10.27 -5.25
N ILE A 137 4.32 11.14 -4.79
CA ILE A 137 5.60 10.75 -4.19
C ILE A 137 5.66 11.18 -2.71
N SER A 138 6.28 10.36 -1.87
CA SER A 138 6.53 10.60 -0.45
C SER A 138 8.05 10.68 -0.17
N PRO A 139 8.71 11.82 -0.47
CA PRO A 139 10.11 12.03 -0.14
C PRO A 139 10.34 12.08 1.38
N PHE A 140 11.39 11.42 1.86
CA PHE A 140 11.69 11.35 3.30
C PHE A 140 12.59 12.52 3.70
N VAL A 141 12.15 13.37 4.63
CA VAL A 141 12.95 14.52 5.10
C VAL A 141 13.80 14.16 6.33
N GLY A 142 13.21 13.52 7.34
CA GLY A 142 13.90 13.23 8.62
C GLY A 142 15.10 12.28 8.47
N ARG A 143 14.93 11.19 7.71
CA ARG A 143 15.99 10.20 7.48
C ARG A 143 17.12 10.65 6.54
N ILE A 144 17.02 11.84 5.94
CA ILE A 144 18.13 12.45 5.18
C ILE A 144 19.07 13.19 6.14
N TYR A 145 18.57 13.67 7.28
CA TYR A 145 19.35 14.40 8.28
C TYR A 145 19.99 13.47 9.32
N ASP A 146 19.37 12.31 9.60
CA ASP A 146 19.91 11.23 10.45
C ASP A 146 21.21 10.64 9.89
#